data_AF-A2EMS5-F1
#
_entry.id   AF-A2EMS5-F1
#
_cell.length_a   1.000
_cell.length_b   1.000
_cell.length_c   1.000
_cell.angle_alpha   90.00
_cell.angle_beta   90.00
_cell.angle_gamma   90.00
#
_symmetry.space_group_name_H-M   'P 1'
#
loop_
_entity.id
_entity.type
_entity.pdbx_description
1 polymer ?
#
loop_
_entity_poly.entity_id
_entity_poly.type
_entity_poly.pdbx_seq_one_letter_code
_entity_poly.pdbx_strand_id
1 'polypeptide(L)'
;MSGSLIIDYEYNAKEIKSFIEEGTFFSLFDKGDANKILKHANLTSDNYISLLKEGKAMYSSSKLFKYICGSHVSFKNVDEMIDVLQFAAKNLNLAILHDVIDAVTSLVTQLNTSKSSISDLQKTIQNHQLEIVDLKKQVQTFNEKINLLSTDNEKLKEYSNQMNCLSRMVEYKNSDDFYQICCFLREIPDKMPQNKVIDTFVEVFMDLI
;
A
#
# COMPACT_ATOMS: atom_id res chain seq x y z
N MET A 1 -23.61 -2.44 -70.90
CA MET A 1 -24.23 -2.10 -69.61
C MET A 1 -23.16 -2.22 -68.53
N SER A 2 -22.53 -1.11 -68.13
CA SER A 2 -21.61 -1.10 -67.00
C SER A 2 -22.42 -0.94 -65.73
N GLY A 3 -22.85 -2.06 -65.14
CA GLY A 3 -23.40 -2.05 -63.79
C GLY A 3 -22.33 -1.50 -62.86
N SER A 4 -22.61 -0.38 -62.21
CA SER A 4 -21.72 0.15 -61.18
C SER A 4 -21.63 -0.92 -60.09
N LEU A 5 -20.48 -1.58 -59.98
CA LEU A 5 -20.21 -2.50 -58.88
C LEU A 5 -20.32 -1.68 -57.59
N ILE A 6 -21.33 -1.99 -56.78
CA ILE A 6 -21.49 -1.37 -55.47
C ILE A 6 -20.41 -1.96 -54.58
N ILE A 7 -19.51 -1.12 -54.08
CA ILE A 7 -18.46 -1.54 -53.16
C ILE A 7 -19.10 -1.74 -51.78
N ASP A 8 -19.01 -2.95 -51.26
CA ASP A 8 -19.41 -3.26 -49.89
C ASP A 8 -18.27 -2.86 -48.94
N TYR A 9 -18.41 -1.68 -48.33
CA TYR A 9 -17.37 -1.13 -47.46
C TYR A 9 -17.18 -1.94 -46.16
N GLU A 10 -18.24 -2.54 -45.62
CA GLU A 10 -18.16 -3.33 -44.38
C GLU A 10 -17.48 -4.68 -44.62
N TYR A 11 -17.82 -5.35 -45.72
CA TYR A 11 -17.16 -6.59 -46.11
C TYR A 11 -15.66 -6.36 -46.34
N ASN A 12 -15.31 -5.35 -47.15
CA ASN A 12 -13.91 -5.03 -47.43
C ASN A 12 -13.14 -4.59 -46.17
N ALA A 13 -13.80 -3.96 -45.20
CA ALA A 13 -13.19 -3.60 -43.93
C ALA A 13 -12.88 -4.83 -43.05
N LYS A 14 -13.72 -5.86 -43.09
CA LYS A 14 -13.46 -7.14 -42.39
C LYS A 14 -12.30 -7.90 -43.01
N GLU A 15 -12.20 -7.88 -44.34
CA GLU A 15 -11.13 -8.52 -45.09
C GLU A 15 -9.88 -7.63 -45.25
N ILE A 16 -9.82 -6.47 -44.60
CA ILE A 16 -8.74 -5.48 -44.78
C ILE A 16 -7.33 -6.06 -44.66
N LYS A 17 -7.19 -7.10 -43.82
CA LYS A 17 -5.91 -7.76 -43.56
C LYS A 17 -5.35 -8.42 -44.82
N SER A 18 -6.17 -9.09 -45.64
CA SER A 18 -5.68 -9.76 -46.86
C SER A 18 -5.13 -8.75 -47.85
N PHE A 19 -5.83 -7.64 -48.09
CA PHE A 19 -5.37 -6.57 -48.98
C PHE A 19 -4.05 -5.94 -48.53
N ILE A 20 -3.85 -5.78 -47.22
CA ILE A 20 -2.61 -5.22 -46.64
C ILE A 20 -1.46 -6.23 -46.75
N GLU A 21 -1.70 -7.51 -46.46
CA GLU A 21 -0.68 -8.57 -46.55
C GLU A 21 -0.21 -8.79 -47.99
N GLU A 22 -1.12 -8.64 -48.96
CA GLU A 22 -0.80 -8.70 -50.39
C GLU A 22 -0.19 -7.40 -50.94
N GLY A 23 -0.26 -6.29 -50.19
CA GLY A 23 0.22 -4.98 -50.63
C GLY A 23 -0.57 -4.42 -51.82
N THR A 24 -1.86 -4.74 -51.90
CA THR A 24 -2.76 -4.40 -53.02
C THR A 24 -3.82 -3.37 -52.65
N PHE A 25 -3.89 -2.94 -51.39
CA PHE A 25 -4.97 -2.09 -50.92
C PHE A 25 -5.08 -0.78 -51.72
N PHE A 26 -3.96 -0.08 -51.92
CA PHE A 26 -3.97 1.21 -52.62
C PHE A 26 -4.02 1.12 -54.13
N SER A 27 -3.81 -0.07 -54.70
CA SER A 27 -3.97 -0.32 -56.14
C SER A 27 -5.41 -0.73 -56.50
N LEU A 28 -6.13 -1.35 -55.55
CA LEU A 28 -7.52 -1.78 -55.73
C LEU A 28 -8.53 -0.67 -55.45
N PHE A 29 -8.29 0.16 -54.44
CA PHE A 29 -9.27 1.15 -53.98
C PHE A 29 -8.82 2.58 -54.25
N ASP A 30 -9.75 3.38 -54.79
CA ASP A 30 -9.53 4.81 -54.97
C ASP A 30 -9.51 5.55 -53.62
N LYS A 31 -9.25 6.86 -53.65
CA LYS A 31 -9.22 7.67 -52.42
C LYS A 31 -10.50 7.61 -51.60
N GLY A 32 -11.65 7.71 -52.26
CA GLY A 32 -12.95 7.78 -51.60
C GLY A 32 -13.28 6.45 -50.95
N ASP A 33 -13.04 5.35 -51.66
CA ASP A 33 -13.33 4.00 -51.20
C ASP A 33 -12.35 3.57 -50.12
N ALA A 34 -11.05 3.79 -50.31
CA ALA A 34 -10.03 3.47 -49.31
C ALA A 34 -10.32 4.14 -47.97
N ASN A 35 -10.68 5.43 -47.96
CA ASN A 35 -10.99 6.14 -46.72
C ASN A 35 -12.23 5.59 -46.01
N LYS A 36 -13.27 5.22 -46.77
CA LYS A 36 -14.49 4.63 -46.20
C LYS A 36 -14.23 3.24 -45.62
N ILE A 37 -13.48 2.40 -46.33
CA ILE A 37 -13.10 1.06 -45.85
C ILE A 37 -12.29 1.18 -44.56
N LEU A 38 -11.26 2.04 -44.54
CA LEU A 38 -10.39 2.21 -43.37
C LEU A 38 -11.13 2.76 -42.14
N LYS A 39 -12.20 3.55 -42.32
CA LYS A 39 -13.05 4.03 -41.22
C LYS A 39 -13.84 2.91 -40.53
N HIS A 40 -14.16 1.85 -41.24
CA HIS A 40 -14.87 0.69 -40.70
C HIS A 40 -13.91 -0.43 -40.26
N ALA A 41 -12.63 -0.35 -40.65
CA ALA A 41 -11.62 -1.32 -40.30
C ALA A 41 -11.02 -1.04 -38.91
N ASN A 42 -10.81 -2.11 -38.13
CA ASN A 42 -10.00 -2.07 -36.92
C ASN A 42 -8.62 -2.64 -37.22
N LEU A 43 -7.64 -1.76 -37.40
CA LEU A 43 -6.28 -2.16 -37.72
C LEU A 43 -5.51 -2.49 -36.45
N THR A 44 -4.69 -3.53 -36.53
CA THR A 44 -3.57 -3.68 -35.60
C THR A 44 -2.45 -2.71 -35.97
N SER A 45 -1.53 -2.46 -35.05
CA SER A 45 -0.35 -1.62 -35.32
C SER A 45 0.48 -2.12 -36.49
N ASP A 46 0.68 -3.44 -36.59
CA ASP A 46 1.40 -4.06 -37.70
C ASP A 46 0.70 -3.83 -39.04
N ASN A 47 -0.63 -3.96 -39.06
CA ASN A 47 -1.42 -3.69 -40.27
C ASN A 47 -1.31 -2.21 -40.67
N TYR A 48 -1.43 -1.29 -39.72
CA TYR A 48 -1.34 0.14 -40.00
C TYR A 48 0.06 0.56 -40.48
N ILE A 49 1.13 0.01 -39.88
CA ILE A 49 2.50 0.24 -40.33
C ILE A 49 2.71 -0.30 -41.75
N SER A 50 2.19 -1.49 -42.05
CA SER A 50 2.30 -2.11 -43.38
C SER A 50 1.54 -1.30 -44.44
N LEU A 51 0.33 -0.86 -44.11
CA LEU A 51 -0.47 0.06 -44.93
C LEU A 51 0.30 1.37 -45.19
N LEU A 52 0.90 1.97 -44.17
CA LEU A 52 1.71 3.18 -44.34
C LEU A 52 2.92 2.96 -45.26
N LYS A 53 3.60 1.81 -45.17
CA LYS A 53 4.72 1.47 -46.06
C LYS A 53 4.29 1.36 -47.52
N GLU A 54 3.21 0.62 -47.77
CA GLU A 54 2.64 0.46 -49.11
C GLU A 54 2.26 1.82 -49.70
N GLY A 55 1.47 2.59 -48.95
CA GLY A 55 0.99 3.90 -49.40
C GLY A 55 2.12 4.92 -49.61
N LYS A 56 3.20 4.84 -48.82
CA LYS A 56 4.36 5.73 -48.96
C LYS A 56 5.17 5.44 -50.22
N ALA A 57 5.19 4.19 -50.68
CA ALA A 57 5.82 3.83 -51.95
C ALA A 57 5.05 4.39 -53.16
N MET A 58 3.73 4.58 -53.03
CA MET A 58 2.86 5.03 -54.12
C MET A 58 2.56 6.53 -54.11
N TYR A 59 2.57 7.16 -52.93
CA TYR A 59 2.04 8.51 -52.75
C TYR A 59 2.94 9.41 -51.91
N SER A 60 2.86 10.72 -52.17
CA SER A 60 3.42 11.73 -51.27
C SER A 60 2.72 11.69 -49.90
N SER A 61 3.41 12.14 -48.85
CA SER A 61 2.89 12.15 -47.47
C SER A 61 1.54 12.86 -47.34
N SER A 62 1.37 14.01 -47.97
CA SER A 62 0.12 14.78 -47.94
C SER A 62 -1.03 14.11 -48.69
N LYS A 63 -0.72 13.36 -49.76
CA LYS A 63 -1.71 12.56 -50.49
C LYS A 63 -2.09 11.35 -49.65
N LEU A 64 -1.12 10.59 -49.16
CA LEU A 64 -1.33 9.40 -48.31
C LEU A 64 -2.17 9.72 -47.06
N PHE A 65 -1.87 10.83 -46.37
CA PHE A 65 -2.62 11.26 -45.20
C PHE A 65 -4.13 11.35 -45.48
N LYS A 66 -4.54 11.83 -46.66
CA LYS A 66 -5.96 11.95 -47.02
C LYS A 66 -6.67 10.61 -47.24
N TYR A 67 -5.94 9.53 -47.48
CA TYR A 67 -6.51 8.19 -47.59
C TYR A 67 -6.71 7.62 -46.18
N ILE A 68 -5.68 7.72 -45.33
CA ILE A 68 -5.62 6.96 -44.08
C ILE A 68 -6.10 7.71 -42.84
N CYS A 69 -6.30 9.04 -42.88
CA CYS A 69 -6.59 9.83 -41.67
C CYS A 69 -7.87 9.43 -40.91
N GLY A 70 -8.74 8.63 -41.52
CA GLY A 70 -9.95 8.09 -40.88
C GLY A 70 -9.77 6.70 -40.27
N SER A 71 -8.59 6.08 -40.33
CA SER A 71 -8.36 4.72 -39.86
C SER A 71 -8.44 4.60 -38.34
N HIS A 72 -9.00 3.50 -37.85
CA HIS A 72 -8.91 3.12 -36.44
C HIS A 72 -7.76 2.13 -36.22
N VAL A 73 -6.93 2.39 -35.21
CA VAL A 73 -5.81 1.52 -34.82
C VAL A 73 -5.96 1.12 -33.36
N SER A 74 -5.91 -0.18 -33.08
CA SER A 74 -5.93 -0.72 -31.73
C SER A 74 -4.51 -1.02 -31.25
N PHE A 75 -4.18 -0.55 -30.06
CA PHE A 75 -2.87 -0.74 -29.43
C PHE A 75 -2.98 -1.69 -28.24
N LYS A 76 -2.02 -2.60 -28.06
CA LYS A 76 -1.96 -3.52 -26.91
C LYS A 76 -1.28 -2.87 -25.70
N ASN A 77 -0.36 -1.94 -25.95
CA ASN A 77 0.38 -1.22 -24.91
C ASN A 77 0.86 0.15 -25.43
N VAL A 78 1.45 0.94 -24.53
CA VAL A 78 1.90 2.30 -24.85
C VAL A 78 3.13 2.31 -25.76
N ASP A 79 4.01 1.31 -25.66
CA ASP A 79 5.20 1.23 -26.51
C ASP A 79 4.80 1.04 -27.98
N GLU A 80 3.86 0.14 -28.24
CA GLU A 80 3.28 -0.08 -29.56
C GLU A 80 2.57 1.17 -30.11
N MET A 81 1.86 1.92 -29.25
CA MET A 81 1.28 3.21 -29.62
C MET A 81 2.36 4.22 -30.01
N ILE A 82 3.44 4.32 -29.23
CA ILE A 82 4.57 5.21 -29.51
C ILE A 82 5.22 4.85 -30.85
N ASP A 83 5.45 3.56 -31.11
CA ASP A 83 6.03 3.07 -32.37
C ASP A 83 5.16 3.46 -33.57
N VAL A 84 3.85 3.28 -33.48
CA VAL A 84 2.91 3.69 -34.55
C VAL A 84 2.91 5.21 -34.74
N LEU A 85 2.91 5.98 -33.66
CA LEU A 85 2.95 7.45 -33.75
C LEU A 85 4.28 7.92 -34.38
N GLN A 86 5.42 7.35 -34.01
CA GLN A 86 6.71 7.65 -34.61
C GLN A 86 6.74 7.29 -36.09
N PHE A 87 6.21 6.12 -36.44
CA PHE A 87 6.14 5.68 -37.82
C PHE A 87 5.24 6.59 -38.66
N ALA A 88 4.08 6.98 -38.13
CA ALA A 88 3.18 7.94 -38.77
C ALA A 88 3.83 9.32 -38.91
N ALA A 89 4.46 9.84 -37.85
CA ALA A 89 5.15 11.13 -37.85
C ALA A 89 6.17 11.22 -38.99
N LYS A 90 7.02 10.19 -39.11
CA LYS A 90 8.05 10.08 -40.15
C LYS A 90 7.48 9.95 -41.55
N ASN A 91 6.49 9.08 -41.76
CA ASN A 91 5.99 8.78 -43.10
C ASN A 91 5.01 9.84 -43.63
N LEU A 92 4.33 10.54 -42.74
CA LEU A 92 3.32 11.56 -43.06
C LEU A 92 3.82 13.00 -42.87
N ASN A 93 5.07 13.19 -42.42
CA ASN A 93 5.68 14.48 -42.10
C ASN A 93 4.85 15.29 -41.08
N LEU A 94 4.37 14.62 -40.03
CA LEU A 94 3.54 15.23 -38.99
C LEU A 94 4.40 15.65 -37.80
N ALA A 95 5.06 16.81 -37.91
CA ALA A 95 6.00 17.30 -36.90
C ALA A 95 5.37 17.42 -35.50
N ILE A 96 4.09 17.79 -35.41
CA ILE A 96 3.34 17.90 -34.14
C ILE A 96 3.32 16.58 -33.35
N LEU A 97 3.45 15.43 -34.01
CA LEU A 97 3.48 14.15 -33.31
C LEU A 97 4.77 13.96 -32.50
N HIS A 98 5.86 14.65 -32.81
CA HIS A 98 7.08 14.58 -31.99
C HIS A 98 6.82 15.10 -30.57
N ASP A 99 6.22 16.28 -30.45
CA ASP A 99 5.88 16.85 -29.14
C ASP A 99 4.87 15.97 -28.37
N VAL A 100 3.93 15.35 -29.10
CA VAL A 100 2.98 14.40 -28.51
C VAL A 100 3.67 13.14 -28.00
N ILE A 101 4.59 12.57 -28.78
CA ILE A 101 5.39 11.40 -28.40
C ILE A 101 6.20 11.73 -27.15
N ASP A 102 6.91 12.86 -27.14
CA ASP A 102 7.72 13.30 -26.00
C ASP A 102 6.87 13.47 -24.73
N ALA A 103 5.68 14.07 -24.86
CA ALA A 103 4.75 14.22 -23.75
C ALA A 103 4.27 12.86 -23.22
N VAL A 104 3.90 11.92 -24.10
CA VAL A 104 3.46 10.57 -23.71
C VAL A 104 4.61 9.82 -23.04
N THR A 105 5.82 9.83 -23.61
CA THR A 105 7.00 9.19 -23.02
C THR A 105 7.36 9.77 -21.65
N SER A 106 7.24 11.08 -21.48
CA SER A 106 7.44 11.74 -20.17
C SER A 106 6.39 11.27 -19.16
N LEU A 107 5.12 11.20 -19.53
CA LEU A 107 4.04 10.72 -18.66
C LEU A 107 4.25 9.25 -18.25
N VAL A 108 4.65 8.38 -19.18
CA VAL A 108 4.99 6.97 -18.90
C VAL A 108 6.14 6.89 -17.90
N THR A 109 7.17 7.71 -18.09
CA THR A 109 8.33 7.74 -17.18
C THR A 109 7.91 8.17 -15.77
N GLN A 110 7.13 9.25 -15.66
CA GLN A 110 6.62 9.73 -14.36
C GLN A 110 5.73 8.68 -13.66
N LEU A 111 4.86 7.99 -14.40
CA LEU A 111 4.04 6.91 -13.87
C LEU A 111 4.89 5.76 -13.31
N ASN A 112 5.93 5.35 -14.04
CA ASN A 112 6.84 4.30 -13.60
C ASN A 112 7.64 4.70 -12.35
N THR A 113 8.13 5.94 -12.29
CA THR A 113 8.79 6.48 -11.09
C THR A 113 7.84 6.48 -9.90
N SER A 114 6.62 6.99 -10.07
CA SER A 114 5.60 7.02 -9.01
C SER A 114 5.27 5.62 -8.49
N LYS A 115 5.11 4.65 -9.40
CA LYS A 115 4.88 3.24 -9.05
C LYS A 115 6.02 2.66 -8.19
N SER A 116 7.28 2.97 -8.53
CA SER A 116 8.43 2.55 -7.72
C SER A 116 8.39 3.16 -6.32
N SER A 117 8.15 4.47 -6.22
CA SER A 117 8.06 5.17 -4.93
C SER A 117 6.93 4.62 -4.05
N ILE A 118 5.77 4.29 -4.63
CA ILE A 118 4.66 3.65 -3.90
C ILE A 118 5.10 2.28 -3.36
N SER A 119 5.81 1.48 -4.17
CA SER A 119 6.30 0.16 -3.71
C SER A 119 7.27 0.29 -2.54
N ASP A 120 8.16 1.27 -2.56
CA ASP A 120 9.12 1.48 -1.47
C ASP A 120 8.43 1.99 -0.20
N LEU A 121 7.47 2.92 -0.32
CA LEU A 121 6.65 3.36 0.80
C LEU A 121 5.86 2.20 1.42
N GLN A 122 5.34 1.29 0.61
CA GLN A 122 4.65 0.08 1.10
C GLN A 122 5.57 -0.80 1.94
N LYS A 123 6.84 -0.99 1.52
CA LYS A 123 7.84 -1.75 2.31
C LYS A 123 8.13 -1.04 3.63
N THR A 124 8.30 0.28 3.62
CA THR A 124 8.52 1.06 4.84
C THR A 124 7.35 0.94 5.81
N ILE A 125 6.11 1.02 5.32
CA ILE A 125 4.91 0.84 6.13
C ILE A 125 4.87 -0.56 6.76
N GLN A 126 5.19 -1.60 5.99
CA GLN A 126 5.25 -2.97 6.51
C GLN A 126 6.31 -3.11 7.62
N ASN A 127 7.48 -2.51 7.45
CA ASN A 127 8.53 -2.53 8.47
C ASN A 127 8.08 -1.84 9.76
N HIS A 128 7.51 -0.63 9.66
CA HIS A 128 6.99 0.07 10.85
C HIS A 128 5.85 -0.70 11.54
N GLN A 129 5.02 -1.43 10.80
CA GLN A 129 3.98 -2.28 11.40
C GLN A 129 4.59 -3.41 12.23
N LEU A 130 5.69 -4.03 11.78
CA LEU A 130 6.40 -5.05 12.55
C LEU A 130 7.02 -4.47 13.81
N GLU A 131 7.65 -3.29 13.72
CA GLU A 131 8.22 -2.59 14.87
C GLU A 131 7.14 -2.23 15.91
N ILE A 132 5.96 -1.78 15.48
CA ILE A 132 4.83 -1.50 16.38
C ILE A 132 4.37 -2.77 17.11
N VAL A 133 4.32 -3.91 16.43
CA VAL A 133 3.94 -5.20 17.06
C VAL A 133 4.96 -5.61 18.10
N ASP A 134 6.25 -5.48 17.80
CA ASP A 134 7.33 -5.81 18.75
C ASP A 134 7.30 -4.89 19.97
N LEU A 135 7.19 -3.58 19.76
CA LEU A 135 7.08 -2.61 20.85
C LEU A 135 5.86 -2.87 21.74
N LYS A 136 4.71 -3.23 21.16
CA LYS A 136 3.52 -3.63 21.95
C LYS A 136 3.80 -4.83 22.84
N LYS A 137 4.53 -5.83 22.35
CA LYS A 137 4.93 -7.02 23.14
C LYS A 137 5.87 -6.64 24.28
N GLN A 138 6.83 -5.76 24.03
CA GLN A 138 7.72 -5.24 25.07
C GLN A 138 6.94 -4.49 26.15
N VAL A 139 6.02 -3.60 25.77
CA VAL A 139 5.14 -2.87 26.71
C VAL A 139 4.32 -3.83 27.57
N GLN A 140 3.74 -4.88 26.98
CA GLN A 140 3.01 -5.89 27.75
C GLN A 140 3.91 -6.58 28.78
N THR A 141 5.12 -6.96 28.39
CA THR A 141 6.09 -7.62 29.27
C THR A 141 6.49 -6.71 30.43
N PHE A 142 6.71 -5.43 30.17
CA PHE A 142 7.01 -4.46 31.22
C PHE A 142 5.83 -4.25 32.18
N ASN A 143 4.60 -4.20 31.68
CA ASN A 143 3.41 -4.09 32.53
C ASN A 143 3.25 -5.29 33.46
N GLU A 144 3.49 -6.51 32.97
CA GLU A 144 3.47 -7.73 33.80
C GLU A 144 4.52 -7.64 34.92
N LYS A 145 5.73 -7.17 34.60
CA LYS A 145 6.81 -6.99 35.60
C LYS A 145 6.46 -5.91 36.64
N ILE A 146 5.86 -4.80 36.22
CA ILE A 146 5.40 -3.73 37.12
C ILE A 146 4.37 -4.27 38.12
N ASN A 147 3.41 -5.08 37.64
CA ASN A 147 2.38 -5.66 38.51
C ASN A 147 2.97 -6.61 39.56
N LEU A 148 3.94 -7.44 39.16
CA LEU A 148 4.66 -8.33 40.08
C LEU A 148 5.40 -7.53 41.17
N LEU A 149 6.17 -6.51 40.76
CA LEU A 149 6.90 -5.66 41.70
C LEU A 149 5.96 -4.89 42.63
N SER A 150 4.80 -4.43 42.15
CA SER A 150 3.79 -3.77 42.97
C SER A 150 3.28 -4.72 44.07
N THR A 151 2.99 -5.96 43.69
CA THR A 151 2.52 -7.00 44.63
C THR A 151 3.59 -7.32 45.69
N ASP A 152 4.86 -7.43 45.28
CA ASP A 152 5.95 -7.70 46.21
C ASP A 152 6.21 -6.53 47.15
N ASN A 153 6.10 -5.28 46.67
CA ASN A 153 6.18 -4.09 47.51
C ASN A 153 5.07 -4.02 48.56
N GLU A 154 3.84 -4.40 48.21
CA GLU A 154 2.73 -4.48 49.17
C GLU A 154 3.01 -5.51 50.28
N LYS A 155 3.50 -6.70 49.92
CA LYS A 155 3.91 -7.72 50.89
C LYS A 155 5.04 -7.24 51.79
N LEU A 156 6.06 -6.58 51.24
CA LEU A 156 7.18 -6.02 52.01
C LEU A 156 6.70 -4.94 52.99
N LYS A 157 5.74 -4.09 52.57
CA LYS A 157 5.13 -3.09 53.46
C LYS A 157 4.37 -3.76 54.61
N GLU A 158 3.66 -4.85 54.33
CA GLU A 158 2.99 -5.64 55.36
C GLU A 158 4.00 -6.25 56.34
N TYR A 159 5.07 -6.88 55.85
CA TYR A 159 6.13 -7.43 56.70
C TYR A 159 6.83 -6.35 57.54
N SER A 160 7.12 -5.19 56.96
CA SER A 160 7.74 -4.07 57.68
C SER A 160 6.83 -3.54 58.78
N ASN A 161 5.52 -3.40 58.52
CA ASN A 161 4.55 -3.02 59.53
C ASN A 161 4.49 -4.05 60.67
N GLN A 162 4.46 -5.35 60.34
CA GLN A 162 4.50 -6.43 61.34
C GLN A 162 5.77 -6.36 62.18
N MET A 163 6.94 -6.19 61.57
CA MET A 163 8.22 -6.11 62.27
C MET A 163 8.28 -4.90 63.21
N ASN A 164 7.83 -3.72 62.75
CA ASN A 164 7.77 -2.51 63.58
C ASN A 164 6.85 -2.70 64.80
N CYS A 165 5.72 -3.39 64.65
CA CYS A 165 4.84 -3.74 65.77
C CYS A 165 5.55 -4.66 66.78
N LEU A 166 6.22 -5.72 66.30
CA LEU A 166 6.96 -6.65 67.16
C LEU A 166 8.10 -5.95 67.92
N SER A 167 8.85 -5.05 67.25
CA SER A 167 9.90 -4.27 67.91
C SER A 167 9.36 -3.41 69.05
N ARG A 168 8.24 -2.68 68.84
CA ARG A 168 7.59 -1.89 69.90
C ARG A 168 7.08 -2.77 71.05
N MET A 169 6.57 -3.97 70.78
CA MET A 169 6.15 -4.90 71.83
C MET A 169 7.32 -5.29 72.74
N VAL A 170 8.49 -5.59 72.17
CA VAL A 170 9.69 -5.92 72.94
C VAL A 170 10.15 -4.74 73.79
N GLU A 171 10.09 -3.51 73.25
CA GLU A 171 10.40 -2.29 74.01
C GLU A 171 9.46 -2.11 75.22
N TYR A 172 8.15 -2.30 75.02
CA TYR A 172 7.15 -2.12 76.06
C TYR A 172 7.12 -3.24 77.12
N LYS A 173 7.63 -4.44 76.82
CA LYS A 173 7.70 -5.55 77.79
C LYS A 173 8.44 -5.16 79.09
N ASN A 174 9.43 -4.26 79.00
CA ASN A 174 10.24 -3.80 80.13
C ASN A 174 9.90 -2.37 80.57
N SER A 175 8.75 -1.82 80.14
CA SER A 175 8.35 -0.44 80.39
C SER A 175 7.25 -0.38 81.45
N ASP A 176 7.38 0.54 82.41
CA ASP A 176 6.34 0.82 83.41
C ASP A 176 5.34 1.91 82.94
N ASP A 177 5.51 2.47 81.73
CA ASP A 177 4.59 3.47 81.15
C ASP A 177 3.30 2.81 80.63
N PHE A 178 2.40 2.53 81.58
CA PHE A 178 1.10 1.90 81.33
C PHE A 178 0.23 2.68 80.31
N TYR A 179 0.35 4.01 80.28
CA TYR A 179 -0.41 4.84 79.35
C TYR A 179 0.05 4.59 77.91
N GLN A 180 1.36 4.60 77.65
CA GLN A 180 1.92 4.31 76.32
C GLN A 180 1.62 2.88 75.85
N ILE A 181 1.64 1.91 76.76
CA ILE A 181 1.27 0.52 76.47
C ILE A 181 -0.20 0.47 76.01
N CYS A 182 -1.12 1.04 76.78
CA CYS A 182 -2.54 1.07 76.43
C CYS A 182 -2.82 1.81 75.11
N CYS A 183 -2.12 2.91 74.84
CA CYS A 183 -2.21 3.62 73.56
C CYS A 183 -1.72 2.75 72.40
N PHE A 184 -0.58 2.07 72.54
CA PHE A 184 -0.05 1.17 71.53
C PHE A 184 -1.01 0.01 71.23
N LEU A 185 -1.57 -0.64 72.26
CA LEU A 185 -2.50 -1.77 72.08
C LEU A 185 -3.76 -1.39 71.28
N ARG A 186 -4.21 -0.13 71.38
CA ARG A 186 -5.33 0.37 70.56
C ARG A 186 -4.97 0.57 69.09
N GLU A 187 -3.70 0.78 68.76
CA GLU A 187 -3.22 0.98 67.38
C GLU A 187 -2.95 -0.33 66.63
N ILE A 188 -2.84 -1.47 67.34
CA ILE A 188 -2.49 -2.76 66.75
C ILE A 188 -3.52 -3.28 65.73
N PRO A 189 -4.85 -3.22 65.98
CA PRO A 189 -5.86 -3.72 65.04
C PRO A 189 -5.80 -3.06 63.65
N ASP A 190 -5.30 -1.82 63.57
CA ASP A 190 -5.14 -1.09 62.31
C ASP A 190 -3.83 -1.43 61.57
N LYS A 191 -2.88 -2.10 62.24
CA LYS A 191 -1.51 -2.34 61.75
C LYS A 191 -1.19 -3.83 61.53
N MET A 192 -2.05 -4.75 61.97
CA MET A 192 -1.81 -6.20 61.88
C MET A 192 -3.13 -6.99 61.72
N PRO A 193 -3.15 -8.10 60.94
CA PRO A 193 -4.31 -8.98 60.88
C PRO A 193 -4.67 -9.55 62.27
N GLN A 194 -5.95 -9.48 62.65
CA GLN A 194 -6.43 -9.76 64.01
C GLN A 194 -6.01 -11.12 64.59
N ASN A 195 -5.84 -12.15 63.75
CA ASN A 195 -5.46 -13.49 64.21
C ASN A 195 -4.03 -13.58 64.78
N LYS A 196 -3.09 -12.79 64.26
CA LYS A 196 -1.71 -12.77 64.77
C LYS A 196 -1.54 -11.88 66.00
N VAL A 197 -2.43 -10.90 66.18
CA VAL A 197 -2.40 -9.97 67.32
C VAL A 197 -2.65 -10.70 68.64
N ILE A 198 -3.60 -11.64 68.63
CA ILE A 198 -4.02 -12.37 69.83
C ILE A 198 -2.95 -13.36 70.27
N ASP A 199 -2.41 -14.16 69.34
CA ASP A 199 -1.39 -15.18 69.66
C ASP A 199 -0.13 -14.54 70.24
N THR A 200 0.34 -13.43 69.65
CA THR A 200 1.55 -12.74 70.12
C THR A 200 1.32 -11.94 71.41
N PHE A 201 0.13 -11.37 71.63
CA PHE A 201 -0.21 -10.71 72.89
C PHE A 201 -0.22 -11.69 74.06
N VAL A 202 -0.75 -12.90 73.84
CA VAL A 202 -0.77 -13.98 74.83
C VAL A 202 0.64 -14.44 75.17
N GLU A 203 1.55 -14.59 74.20
CA GLU A 203 2.94 -14.99 74.50
C GLU A 203 3.78 -13.91 75.22
N VAL A 204 3.59 -12.63 74.89
CA VAL A 204 4.48 -11.56 75.38
C VAL A 204 4.05 -11.02 76.75
N PHE A 205 2.74 -10.96 77.01
CA PHE A 205 2.18 -10.29 78.18
C PHE A 205 1.51 -11.22 79.20
N MET A 206 1.38 -12.53 78.95
CA MET A 206 0.91 -13.46 80.00
C MET A 206 1.92 -13.66 81.13
N ASP A 207 3.21 -13.41 80.91
CA ASP A 207 4.24 -13.46 81.97
C ASP A 207 4.19 -12.23 82.91
N LEU A 208 3.36 -11.23 82.60
CA LEU A 208 3.18 -9.98 83.36
C LEU A 208 1.99 -10.00 84.34
N ILE A 209 1.20 -11.10 84.35
CA ILE A 209 0.08 -11.34 85.28
C ILE A 209 0.48 -12.40 86.30
#